data_AF-S4P704-F1
#
_entry.id   AF-S4P704-F1
#
_cell.length_a   1.000
_cell.length_b   1.000
_cell.length_c   1.000
_cell.angle_alpha   90.00
_cell.angle_beta   90.00
_cell.angle_gamma   90.00
#
_symmetry.space_group_name_H-M   'P 1'
#
loop_
_entity.id
_entity.type
_entity.pdbx_description
1 polymer ?
#
loop_
_entity_poly.entity_id
_entity_poly.type
_entity_poly.pdbx_seq_one_letter_code
_entity_poly.pdbx_strand_id
1 'polypeptide(L)' 'MLGEDGIFLFPTHPVPAPYHNQPLIRPMNFMYTAIINSLGLPATTVPLGLNSDGLPIGIQVVANLNKDRLCFAVA' A
#
# COMPACT_ATOMS: atom_id res chain seq x y z
N MET A 1 7.35 12.54 -12.06
CA MET A 1 7.71 11.62 -10.96
C MET A 1 7.75 12.42 -9.66
N LEU A 2 7.61 11.79 -8.48
CA LEU A 2 7.29 12.39 -7.17
C LEU A 2 8.24 13.50 -6.64
N GLY A 3 9.18 14.00 -7.43
CA GLY A 3 10.19 14.97 -6.98
C GLY A 3 11.22 14.34 -6.05
N GLU A 4 11.97 15.18 -5.33
CA GLU A 4 13.03 14.72 -4.42
C GLU A 4 12.48 14.14 -3.11
N ASP A 5 11.47 14.79 -2.53
CA ASP A 5 10.91 14.45 -1.22
C ASP A 5 9.39 14.18 -1.24
N GLY A 6 8.81 13.95 -2.42
CA GLY A 6 7.38 13.68 -2.52
C GLY A 6 7.02 12.28 -2.03
N ILE A 7 5.92 12.24 -1.28
CA ILE A 7 5.31 11.02 -0.75
C ILE A 7 3.95 10.84 -1.37
N PHE A 8 3.65 9.61 -1.77
CA PHE A 8 2.32 9.21 -2.20
C PHE A 8 1.75 8.22 -1.18
N LEU A 9 0.65 8.60 -0.53
CA LEU A 9 -0.09 7.74 0.38
C LEU A 9 -1.19 7.02 -0.39
N PHE A 10 -1.19 5.70 -0.31
CA PHE A 10 -2.10 4.87 -1.09
C PHE A 10 -2.58 3.67 -0.27
N PRO A 11 -3.84 3.23 -0.35
CA PRO A 11 -4.28 2.06 0.42
C PRO A 11 -3.45 0.82 0.10
N THR A 12 -3.19 -0.03 1.09
CA THR A 12 -2.50 -1.31 0.85
C THR A 12 -3.38 -2.28 0.07
N HIS A 13 -4.68 -2.25 0.33
CA HIS A 13 -5.66 -3.12 -0.30
C HIS A 13 -7.05 -2.45 -0.26
N PRO A 14 -7.93 -2.67 -1.25
CA PRO A 14 -9.23 -1.99 -1.31
C PRO A 14 -10.26 -2.46 -0.27
N VAL A 15 -9.98 -3.58 0.40
CA VAL A 15 -10.81 -4.17 1.46
C VAL A 15 -9.91 -4.68 2.58
N PRO A 16 -10.41 -4.79 3.84
CA PRO A 16 -9.73 -5.53 4.90
C PRO A 16 -9.56 -7.01 4.53
N ALA A 17 -9.01 -7.82 5.44
CA ALA A 17 -8.70 -9.24 5.22
C ALA A 17 -9.83 -9.96 4.42
N PRO A 18 -9.57 -10.38 3.16
CA PRO A 18 -10.60 -10.95 2.31
C PRO A 18 -11.04 -12.32 2.83
N TYR A 19 -12.30 -12.67 2.61
CA TYR A 19 -12.79 -14.01 2.89
C TYR A 19 -12.09 -15.04 2.00
N HIS A 20 -12.08 -16.29 2.46
CA HIS A 20 -11.59 -17.40 1.66
C HIS A 20 -12.28 -17.43 0.28
N ASN A 21 -11.51 -17.69 -0.78
CA ASN A 21 -11.94 -17.66 -2.18
C ASN A 21 -12.40 -16.31 -2.76
N GLN A 22 -12.59 -15.26 -1.95
CA GLN A 22 -12.97 -13.94 -2.46
C GLN A 22 -11.96 -13.35 -3.47
N PRO A 23 -10.63 -13.55 -3.34
CA PRO A 23 -9.68 -13.06 -4.34
C PRO A 23 -9.88 -13.67 -5.75
N LEU A 24 -10.43 -14.88 -5.86
CA LEU A 24 -10.66 -15.54 -7.16
C LEU A 24 -11.68 -14.77 -8.02
N ILE A 25 -12.66 -14.15 -7.37
CA ILE A 25 -13.70 -13.34 -8.02
C ILE A 25 -13.41 -11.84 -8.01
N ARG A 26 -12.33 -11.42 -7.32
CA ARG A 26 -11.85 -10.03 -7.29
C ARG A 26 -10.37 -9.96 -7.70
N PRO A 27 -10.03 -10.46 -8.90
CA PRO A 27 -8.63 -10.59 -9.33
C PRO A 27 -7.95 -9.23 -9.47
N MET A 28 -8.69 -8.13 -9.51
CA MET A 28 -8.11 -6.80 -9.70
C MET A 28 -7.66 -6.13 -8.39
N ASN A 29 -7.98 -6.70 -7.22
CA ASN A 29 -7.64 -6.09 -5.93
C ASN A 29 -6.12 -5.96 -5.70
N PHE A 30 -5.31 -6.88 -6.24
CA PHE A 30 -3.86 -6.81 -6.11
C PHE A 30 -3.23 -5.64 -6.89
N MET A 31 -3.99 -4.98 -7.79
CA MET A 31 -3.48 -3.81 -8.53
C MET A 31 -2.97 -2.70 -7.60
N TYR A 32 -3.48 -2.63 -6.37
CA TYR A 32 -3.08 -1.63 -5.38
C TYR A 32 -1.59 -1.72 -5.00
N THR A 33 -1.00 -2.91 -5.11
CA THR A 33 0.45 -3.10 -4.93
C THR A 33 1.15 -3.30 -6.28
N ALA A 34 0.48 -3.92 -7.26
CA ALA A 34 1.06 -4.22 -8.56
C ALA A 34 1.57 -2.97 -9.29
N ILE A 35 0.80 -1.88 -9.28
CA ILE A 35 1.20 -0.65 -9.98
C ILE A 35 2.50 -0.07 -9.42
N ILE A 36 2.67 -0.12 -8.11
CA ILE A 36 3.86 0.39 -7.43
C ILE A 36 5.07 -0.49 -7.76
N ASN A 37 4.89 -1.82 -7.74
CA ASN A 37 5.91 -2.77 -8.17
C ASN A 37 6.31 -2.58 -9.64
N SER A 38 5.33 -2.40 -10.55
CA SER A 38 5.58 -2.18 -11.98
C SER A 38 6.32 -0.88 -12.25
N LEU A 39 6.12 0.15 -11.43
CA LEU A 39 6.83 1.42 -11.52
C LEU A 39 8.23 1.36 -10.86
N GLY A 40 8.57 0.28 -10.15
CA GLY A 40 9.84 0.13 -9.44
C GLY A 40 10.02 1.10 -8.27
N LEU A 41 8.93 1.61 -7.71
CA LEU A 41 8.98 2.58 -6.61
C LEU A 41 9.05 1.86 -5.26
N PRO A 42 9.83 2.38 -4.29
CA PRO A 42 9.83 1.85 -2.93
C PRO A 42 8.50 2.17 -2.25
N ALA A 43 7.99 1.20 -1.47
CA ALA A 43 6.77 1.36 -0.68
C ALA A 43 6.85 0.62 0.66
N THR A 44 6.42 1.29 1.73
CA THR A 44 6.34 0.72 3.08
C THR A 44 4.88 0.67 3.52
N THR A 45 4.40 -0.51 3.91
CA THR A 45 3.05 -0.66 4.47
C THR A 45 3.05 -0.33 5.95
N VAL A 46 2.19 0.59 6.34
CA VAL A 46 2.01 1.09 7.71
C VAL A 46 0.61 0.69 8.20
N PRO A 47 0.52 -0.04 9.34
CA PRO A 47 -0.77 -0.40 9.91
C PRO A 47 -1.46 0.84 10.50
N LEU A 48 -2.75 1.02 10.20
CA LEU A 48 -3.57 2.11 10.75
C LEU A 48 -4.46 1.65 11.93
N GLY A 49 -4.27 0.42 12.39
CA GLY A 49 -5.09 -0.20 13.42
C GLY A 49 -6.19 -1.09 12.85
N LEU A 50 -7.28 -1.23 13.60
CA LEU A 50 -8.40 -2.11 13.27
C LEU A 50 -9.61 -1.28 12.81
N ASN A 51 -10.39 -1.83 11.87
CA ASN A 51 -11.69 -1.30 11.51
C ASN A 51 -12.76 -1.61 12.58
N SER A 52 -14.01 -1.22 12.33
CA SER A 52 -15.15 -1.50 13.23
C SER A 52 -15.39 -2.98 13.50
N ASP A 53 -14.93 -3.86 12.61
CA ASP A 53 -15.09 -5.32 12.72
C ASP A 53 -13.87 -5.99 13.37
N GLY A 54 -12.89 -5.21 13.84
CA GLY A 54 -11.67 -5.72 14.44
C GLY A 54 -10.64 -6.24 13.43
N LEU A 55 -10.78 -5.92 12.14
CA LEU A 55 -9.86 -6.35 11.08
C LEU A 55 -8.78 -5.30 10.78
N PRO A 56 -7.53 -5.71 10.51
CA PRO A 56 -6.44 -4.77 10.26
C PRO A 56 -6.61 -4.04 8.93
N ILE A 57 -6.28 -2.74 8.94
CA ILE A 57 -6.22 -1.89 7.75
C ILE A 57 -4.87 -1.16 7.71
N GLY A 58 -4.47 -0.71 6.53
CA GLY A 58 -3.19 -0.05 6.34
C GLY A 58 -3.09 0.78 5.07
N ILE A 59 -2.04 1.59 5.04
CA ILE A 59 -1.63 2.40 3.88
C ILE A 59 -0.21 2.04 3.47
N GLN A 60 0.10 2.30 2.22
CA GLN A 60 1.44 2.28 1.64
C GLN A 60 1.94 3.71 1.58
N VAL A 61 3.10 3.94 2.18
CA VAL A 61 3.91 5.15 1.98
C VAL A 61 4.84 4.86 0.82
N VAL A 62 4.60 5.52 -0.32
CA VAL A 62 5.38 5.34 -1.55
C VAL A 62 6.27 6.56 -1.77
N ALA A 63 7.55 6.35 -2.02
CA ALA A 63 8.51 7.41 -2.36
C ALA A 63 9.06 7.25 -3.77
N ASN A 64 9.87 8.20 -4.21
CA ASN A 64 10.56 8.11 -5.49
C ASN A 64 11.67 7.04 -5.48
N LEU A 65 12.15 6.62 -6.66
CA LEU A 65 13.19 5.61 -6.81
C LEU A 65 14.43 5.93 -5.95
N ASN A 66 14.94 4.93 -5.23
CA ASN A 66 16.08 5.02 -4.30
C ASN A 66 15.90 5.99 -3.12
N LYS A 67 14.65 6.28 -2.72
CA LYS A 67 14.32 7.15 -1.58
C LYS A 67 13.64 6.40 -0.43
N ASP A 68 13.95 5.13 -0.21
CA ASP A 68 13.39 4.27 0.85
C ASP A 68 13.45 4.91 2.25
N ARG A 69 14.50 5.70 2.51
CA ARG A 69 14.64 6.48 3.75
C ARG A 69 13.42 7.36 4.05
N LEU A 70 12.77 7.89 3.00
CA LEU A 70 11.59 8.75 3.13
C LEU A 70 10.36 7.93 3.50
N CYS A 71 10.22 6.71 2.97
CA CYS A 71 9.14 5.81 3.37
C CYS A 71 9.20 5.52 4.87
N PHE A 72 10.40 5.25 5.40
CA PHE A 72 10.59 4.97 6.83
C PHE A 72 10.49 6.21 7.72
N ALA A 73 10.90 7.38 7.24
CA ALA A 73 10.81 8.61 8.03
C ALA A 73 9.36 9.07 8.26
N VAL A 74 8.44 8.68 7.38
CA VAL A 74 7.01 8.99 7.47
C VAL A 74 6.19 7.90 8.17
N ALA A 75 6.70 6.66 8.15
CA ALA A 75 6.02 5.47 8.69
C ALA A 75 5.88 5.47 10.22
#